data_AF-A0A7Y3UC59-F1
#
_entry.id   AF-A0A7Y3UC59-F1
#
_cell.length_a   1.000
_cell.length_b   1.000
_cell.length_c   1.000
_cell.angle_alpha   90.00
_cell.angle_beta   90.00
_cell.angle_gamma   90.00
#
_symmetry.space_group_name_H-M   'P 1'
#
loop_
_entity.id
_entity.type
_entity.pdbx_description
1 polymer ?
#
loop_
_entity_poly.entity_id
_entity_poly.type
_entity_poly.pdbx_seq_one_letter_code
_entity_poly.pdbx_strand_id
1 'polypeptide(L)'
;MMTPTFRRHLTLPRLPRLPRTCTVAMAGMIALCQPALLPSGNSWLMSGSTAYAQEKQEAQKKQIKDKKPDPGPAEWRDAGRPELRAHWDTLEGKPATELTGLKHWLQTEARSWKDYQGKVVLLDYWATWCGPCRKEIPHVVEMYEKNHDKGFEVLGVHSSRGFEKMPDFVKDEELPYSFAADPDRVLGTELGVKFIPCYFVIDRNGIMRVAGANREKLEEIVDALLAEPASAGGNDGWPAHVEKNLYANDFRGKKAPELVVEEWLTDKPDTTGKVVMIDFWATWCGPCKKLIPEVNEFQEHFKNDMVVIGMSSDSTVDKVRDFMKKTEMHYAQAVDTKARTSHELGIKGIPHVVIMSTDGVIRWQGFPLSDEEKLTADIIKSIIERDPGVAARRKAEQAKKKNNSQG
;
A
#
# COMPACT_ATOMS: atom_id res chain seq x y z
N MET A 1 25.19 -63.75 10.94
CA MET A 1 26.50 -64.32 11.28
C MET A 1 27.50 -63.92 10.19
N MET A 2 28.61 -63.33 10.63
CA MET A 2 29.92 -63.19 9.96
C MET A 2 30.03 -62.50 8.58
N THR A 3 30.82 -61.42 8.63
CA THR A 3 31.46 -60.60 7.59
C THR A 3 32.36 -61.39 6.62
N PRO A 4 32.76 -60.73 5.51
CA PRO A 4 34.17 -60.74 5.14
C PRO A 4 34.74 -59.32 4.93
N THR A 5 35.93 -59.15 5.49
CA THR A 5 36.84 -58.01 5.45
C THR A 5 37.66 -58.06 4.15
N PHE A 6 37.78 -56.94 3.43
CA PHE A 6 38.86 -56.73 2.46
C PHE A 6 39.53 -55.36 2.65
N ARG A 7 40.83 -55.41 2.96
CA ARG A 7 41.74 -54.27 3.15
C ARG A 7 41.89 -53.48 1.83
N ARG A 8 41.69 -52.15 1.89
CA ARG A 8 42.26 -51.21 0.90
C ARG A 8 43.50 -50.55 1.52
N HIS A 9 44.65 -50.74 0.89
CA HIS A 9 45.81 -49.85 1.05
C HIS A 9 45.61 -48.64 0.15
N LEU A 10 45.54 -47.44 0.74
CA LEU A 10 45.68 -46.18 0.02
C LEU A 10 46.77 -45.36 0.69
N THR A 11 47.84 -45.14 -0.07
CA THR A 11 48.99 -44.31 0.22
C THR A 11 48.61 -42.82 0.13
N LEU A 12 48.94 -42.05 1.16
CA LEU A 12 48.78 -40.59 1.19
C LEU A 12 49.99 -39.91 0.50
N PRO A 13 49.81 -38.90 -0.36
CA PRO A 13 50.91 -38.06 -0.85
C PRO A 13 51.34 -37.03 0.20
N ARG A 14 52.67 -36.85 0.33
CA ARG A 14 53.34 -35.86 1.19
C ARG A 14 53.16 -34.43 0.66
N LEU A 15 52.84 -33.50 1.55
CA LEU A 15 52.96 -32.04 1.32
C LEU A 15 54.42 -31.58 1.48
N PRO A 16 54.94 -30.66 0.63
CA PRO A 16 56.25 -30.07 0.85
C PRO A 16 56.21 -28.93 1.88
N ARG A 17 57.23 -28.90 2.73
CA ARG A 17 57.52 -27.85 3.74
C ARG A 17 58.12 -26.62 3.06
N LEU A 18 57.65 -25.42 3.45
CA LEU A 18 58.33 -24.15 3.20
C LEU A 18 59.25 -23.81 4.37
N PRO A 19 60.51 -23.39 4.16
CA PRO A 19 61.34 -22.82 5.21
C PRO A 19 61.21 -21.29 5.25
N ARG A 20 61.42 -20.75 6.46
CA ARG A 20 61.42 -19.34 6.85
C ARG A 20 62.85 -18.76 6.81
N THR A 21 62.94 -17.43 6.58
CA THR A 21 63.97 -16.44 7.03
C THR A 21 65.37 -16.57 6.42
N CYS A 22 66.23 -15.56 6.16
CA CYS A 22 66.38 -14.11 6.45
C CYS A 22 67.71 -13.71 5.72
N THR A 23 67.91 -12.64 4.93
CA THR A 23 68.30 -11.24 5.26
C THR A 23 69.47 -10.78 4.35
N VAL A 24 69.25 -9.66 3.63
CA VAL A 24 70.13 -8.52 3.21
C VAL A 24 71.56 -8.74 2.66
N ALA A 25 71.84 -8.17 1.47
CA ALA A 25 72.94 -7.20 1.22
C ALA A 25 72.84 -6.54 -0.19
N MET A 26 73.30 -5.28 -0.26
CA MET A 26 73.16 -4.27 -1.32
C MET A 26 74.00 -4.50 -2.60
N ALA A 27 73.57 -3.89 -3.74
CA ALA A 27 74.24 -2.77 -4.42
C ALA A 27 73.89 -2.67 -5.93
N GLY A 28 73.62 -1.46 -6.45
CA GLY A 28 73.77 -1.15 -7.90
C GLY A 28 72.79 -0.15 -8.54
N MET A 29 73.14 1.15 -8.54
CA MET A 29 72.91 2.23 -9.54
C MET A 29 71.53 2.33 -10.26
N ILE A 30 70.67 3.29 -9.91
CA ILE A 30 70.56 4.69 -10.41
C ILE A 30 70.32 4.80 -11.93
N ALA A 31 69.05 5.03 -12.29
CA ALA A 31 68.64 5.91 -13.39
C ALA A 31 67.36 6.66 -12.97
N LEU A 32 67.42 7.98 -13.08
CA LEU A 32 66.48 8.97 -12.55
C LEU A 32 65.18 9.07 -13.36
N CYS A 33 64.04 8.99 -12.67
CA CYS A 33 62.85 9.76 -13.03
C CYS A 33 62.10 10.12 -11.74
N GLN A 34 62.06 11.41 -11.42
CA GLN A 34 61.40 11.96 -10.23
C GLN A 34 59.87 11.75 -10.31
N PRO A 35 59.22 11.22 -9.26
CA PRO A 35 57.82 11.53 -8.98
C PRO A 35 57.75 12.76 -8.07
N ALA A 36 56.94 13.73 -8.46
CA ALA A 36 56.58 14.86 -7.63
C ALA A 36 55.95 14.37 -6.31
N LEU A 37 56.52 14.84 -5.20
CA LEU A 37 55.97 14.70 -3.85
C LEU A 37 54.64 15.44 -3.76
N LEU A 38 53.55 14.71 -3.55
CA LEU A 38 52.33 15.24 -2.93
C LEU A 38 52.35 14.90 -1.44
N PRO A 39 52.07 15.87 -0.55
CA PRO A 39 52.08 15.64 0.88
C PRO A 39 50.92 14.75 1.30
N SER A 40 51.22 13.82 2.20
CA SER A 40 50.27 13.06 3.00
C SER A 40 49.29 14.04 3.69
N GLY A 41 48.04 14.05 3.24
CA GLY A 41 47.00 14.94 3.75
C GLY A 41 45.65 14.22 3.86
N ASN A 42 45.22 14.05 5.11
CA ASN A 42 43.85 14.03 5.60
C ASN A 42 42.92 12.84 5.27
N SER A 43 42.98 11.85 6.17
CA SER A 43 41.92 10.87 6.49
C SER A 43 40.66 11.49 7.15
N TRP A 44 40.29 12.74 6.84
CA TRP A 44 39.26 13.49 7.59
C TRP A 44 38.04 13.95 6.76
N LEU A 45 37.82 13.44 5.55
CA LEU A 45 36.72 13.91 4.68
C LEU A 45 35.55 12.95 4.45
N MET A 46 35.49 11.78 5.10
CA MET A 46 34.39 10.82 4.90
C MET A 46 33.47 10.60 6.11
N SER A 47 33.70 11.26 7.25
CA SER A 47 32.83 11.14 8.44
C SER A 47 31.84 12.32 8.62
N GLY A 48 32.06 13.46 7.96
CA GLY A 48 31.18 14.64 8.08
C GLY A 48 29.91 14.58 7.22
N SER A 49 29.95 13.84 6.09
CA SER A 49 28.81 13.73 5.17
C SER A 49 27.69 12.83 5.70
N THR A 50 28.02 11.83 6.52
CA THR A 50 27.03 10.89 7.07
C THR A 50 26.30 11.51 8.26
N ALA A 51 26.99 12.25 9.13
CA ALA A 51 26.37 12.93 10.26
C ALA A 51 25.39 14.04 9.81
N TYR A 52 25.76 14.85 8.82
CA TYR A 52 24.87 15.87 8.25
C TYR A 52 23.67 15.26 7.51
N ALA A 53 23.88 14.15 6.79
CA ALA A 53 22.80 13.41 6.15
C ALA A 53 21.88 12.75 7.17
N GLN A 54 22.42 12.19 8.26
CA GLN A 54 21.66 11.60 9.37
C GLN A 54 20.88 12.64 10.16
N GLU A 55 21.46 13.82 10.42
CA GLU A 55 20.79 14.92 11.12
C GLU A 55 19.65 15.50 10.26
N LYS A 56 19.87 15.65 8.94
CA LYS A 56 18.78 15.96 8.01
C LYS A 56 17.74 14.85 7.92
N GLN A 57 18.15 13.59 7.96
CA GLN A 57 17.27 12.44 7.95
C GLN A 57 16.45 12.33 9.25
N GLU A 58 17.00 12.71 10.40
CA GLU A 58 16.30 12.79 11.68
C GLU A 58 15.38 14.02 11.76
N ALA A 59 15.82 15.18 11.28
CA ALA A 59 14.99 16.38 11.16
C ALA A 59 13.83 16.17 10.18
N GLN A 60 14.08 15.46 9.06
CA GLN A 60 13.07 15.09 8.06
C GLN A 60 12.15 13.97 8.58
N LYS A 61 12.67 12.95 9.27
CA LYS A 61 11.85 11.94 9.99
C LYS A 61 10.95 12.60 11.03
N LYS A 62 11.43 13.61 11.74
CA LYS A 62 10.64 14.39 12.72
C LYS A 62 9.58 15.25 12.03
N GLN A 63 9.93 15.92 10.93
CA GLN A 63 8.97 16.68 10.11
C GLN A 63 7.88 15.83 9.45
N ILE A 64 8.20 14.58 9.07
CA ILE A 64 7.30 13.67 8.37
C ILE A 64 6.38 12.94 9.34
N LYS A 65 6.88 12.50 10.51
CA LYS A 65 6.05 11.86 11.56
C LYS A 65 4.94 12.77 12.11
N ASP A 66 5.14 14.09 12.00
CA ASP A 66 4.26 15.09 12.60
C ASP A 66 3.26 15.71 11.59
N LYS A 67 3.30 15.32 10.30
CA LYS A 67 2.44 15.93 9.28
C LYS A 67 1.05 15.30 9.31
N LYS A 68 0.20 15.81 10.20
CA LYS A 68 -1.25 15.55 10.20
C LYS A 68 -1.80 15.76 8.78
N PRO A 69 -2.81 14.97 8.35
CA PRO A 69 -3.54 15.23 7.12
C PRO A 69 -3.91 16.71 7.04
N ASP A 70 -3.72 17.33 5.88
CA ASP A 70 -4.00 18.75 5.73
C ASP A 70 -5.47 18.99 6.14
N PRO A 71 -5.73 19.75 7.21
CA PRO A 71 -7.09 20.08 7.59
C PRO A 71 -7.84 20.76 6.42
N GLY A 72 -7.12 21.34 5.47
CA GLY A 72 -7.66 22.21 4.44
C GLY A 72 -7.85 23.63 4.98
N PRO A 73 -8.39 24.53 4.14
CA PRO A 73 -8.60 25.92 4.50
C PRO A 73 -9.42 26.12 5.79
N ALA A 74 -9.13 27.18 6.54
CA ALA A 74 -9.78 27.43 7.83
C ALA A 74 -11.29 27.69 7.69
N GLU A 75 -11.72 28.28 6.57
CA GLU A 75 -13.11 28.56 6.22
C GLU A 75 -14.00 27.32 6.07
N TRP A 76 -13.39 26.13 5.94
CA TRP A 76 -14.11 24.87 5.95
C TRP A 76 -14.73 24.56 7.32
N ARG A 77 -14.24 25.18 8.40
CA ARG A 77 -14.77 25.01 9.75
C ARG A 77 -15.85 26.04 10.05
N ASP A 78 -16.85 25.64 10.82
CA ASP A 78 -17.80 26.56 11.41
C ASP A 78 -17.09 27.58 12.33
N ALA A 79 -17.12 28.85 11.93
CA ALA A 79 -16.51 29.94 12.70
C ALA A 79 -17.46 30.56 13.74
N GLY A 80 -18.75 30.19 13.71
CA GLY A 80 -19.78 30.80 14.56
C GLY A 80 -19.75 30.34 16.01
N ARG A 81 -19.02 29.26 16.32
CA ARG A 81 -19.02 28.58 17.63
C ARG A 81 -17.61 28.21 18.12
N PRO A 82 -16.78 29.21 18.44
CA PRO A 82 -15.39 28.99 18.87
C PRO A 82 -15.28 28.13 20.15
N GLU A 83 -16.30 28.11 21.00
CA GLU A 83 -16.34 27.33 22.23
C GLU A 83 -16.34 25.82 22.01
N LEU A 84 -16.76 25.35 20.82
CA LEU A 84 -16.77 23.93 20.46
C LEU A 84 -15.50 23.53 19.69
N ARG A 85 -14.78 24.51 19.15
CA ARG A 85 -13.62 24.32 18.29
C ARG A 85 -12.51 23.54 18.98
N ALA A 86 -12.26 23.82 20.26
CA ALA A 86 -11.21 23.17 21.03
C ALA A 86 -11.36 21.64 21.08
N HIS A 87 -12.59 21.10 21.15
CA HIS A 87 -12.82 19.65 21.10
C HIS A 87 -12.59 19.10 19.69
N TRP A 88 -13.19 19.74 18.69
CA TRP A 88 -13.12 19.29 17.30
C TRP A 88 -11.70 19.33 16.70
N ASP A 89 -10.87 20.28 17.11
CA ASP A 89 -9.45 20.33 16.74
C ASP A 89 -8.69 19.10 17.23
N THR A 90 -9.16 18.45 18.30
CA THR A 90 -8.57 17.19 18.76
C THR A 90 -9.01 15.99 17.93
N LEU A 91 -10.10 16.09 17.17
CA LEU A 91 -10.60 15.01 16.32
C LEU A 91 -9.97 15.05 14.93
N GLU A 92 -9.70 16.25 14.39
CA GLU A 92 -9.16 16.43 13.06
C GLU A 92 -7.75 15.81 12.89
N GLY A 93 -7.55 15.14 11.77
CA GLY A 93 -6.32 14.42 11.44
C GLY A 93 -6.16 13.06 12.13
N LYS A 94 -7.17 12.59 12.88
CA LYS A 94 -7.21 11.26 13.51
C LYS A 94 -8.20 10.33 12.82
N PRO A 95 -8.11 9.01 13.02
CA PRO A 95 -9.18 8.09 12.66
C PRO A 95 -10.53 8.60 13.16
N ALA A 96 -11.54 8.52 12.30
CA ALA A 96 -12.89 8.95 12.63
C ALA A 96 -13.40 8.22 13.88
N THR A 97 -14.11 8.95 14.73
CA THR A 97 -14.74 8.41 15.93
C THR A 97 -15.62 7.22 15.59
N GLU A 98 -15.44 6.09 16.26
CA GLU A 98 -16.17 4.84 15.98
C GLU A 98 -17.68 5.05 16.01
N LEU A 99 -18.41 4.37 15.10
CA LEU A 99 -19.87 4.47 14.96
C LEU A 99 -20.62 3.70 16.06
N THR A 100 -20.34 4.01 17.33
CA THR A 100 -20.89 3.34 18.50
C THR A 100 -22.26 3.90 18.90
N GLY A 101 -23.11 3.04 19.49
CA GLY A 101 -24.43 3.44 20.00
C GLY A 101 -25.51 3.68 18.94
N LEU A 102 -25.17 3.59 17.64
CA LEU A 102 -26.12 3.77 16.55
C LEU A 102 -27.10 2.60 16.43
N LYS A 103 -28.39 2.90 16.32
CA LYS A 103 -29.52 1.96 16.22
C LYS A 103 -30.47 2.38 15.09
N HIS A 104 -31.47 1.55 14.78
CA HIS A 104 -32.53 1.88 13.81
C HIS A 104 -32.01 2.28 12.42
N TRP A 105 -31.10 1.47 11.86
CA TRP A 105 -30.52 1.71 10.54
C TRP A 105 -31.57 1.61 9.42
N LEU A 106 -31.49 2.51 8.45
CA LEU A 106 -32.34 2.56 7.26
C LEU A 106 -31.49 2.61 5.99
N GLN A 107 -32.05 2.15 4.86
CA GLN A 107 -31.40 1.94 3.55
C GLN A 107 -30.24 0.93 3.54
N THR A 108 -29.70 0.58 4.71
CA THR A 108 -28.63 -0.40 4.88
C THR A 108 -28.77 -1.13 6.21
N GLU A 109 -28.18 -2.31 6.29
CA GLU A 109 -27.80 -2.94 7.55
C GLU A 109 -26.76 -2.10 8.30
N ALA A 110 -26.58 -2.37 9.59
CA ALA A 110 -25.62 -1.69 10.44
C ALA A 110 -24.21 -1.64 9.81
N ARG A 111 -23.57 -0.46 9.88
CA ARG A 111 -22.26 -0.18 9.26
C ARG A 111 -21.20 0.17 10.29
N SER A 112 -19.95 -0.02 9.89
CA SER A 112 -18.73 0.45 10.54
C SER A 112 -17.90 1.30 9.57
N TRP A 113 -16.83 1.94 10.03
CA TRP A 113 -15.92 2.66 9.13
C TRP A 113 -15.26 1.76 8.08
N LYS A 114 -15.19 0.44 8.33
CA LYS A 114 -14.72 -0.54 7.34
C LYS A 114 -15.60 -0.56 6.09
N ASP A 115 -16.89 -0.33 6.24
CA ASP A 115 -17.84 -0.30 5.11
C ASP A 115 -17.73 0.95 4.25
N TYR A 116 -17.19 2.03 4.83
CA TYR A 116 -16.97 3.32 4.17
C TYR A 116 -15.53 3.49 3.64
N GLN A 117 -14.67 2.47 3.77
CA GLN A 117 -13.30 2.52 3.28
C GLN A 117 -13.22 2.84 1.79
N GLY A 118 -12.35 3.80 1.44
CA GLY A 118 -12.17 4.31 0.09
C GLY A 118 -13.19 5.36 -0.34
N LYS A 119 -14.12 5.76 0.55
CA LYS A 119 -15.15 6.75 0.25
C LYS A 119 -14.93 8.01 1.08
N VAL A 120 -15.21 9.17 0.49
CA VAL A 120 -15.39 10.41 1.26
C VAL A 120 -16.76 10.33 1.90
N VAL A 121 -16.85 10.55 3.20
CA VAL A 121 -18.12 10.45 3.94
C VAL A 121 -18.48 11.80 4.55
N LEU A 122 -19.68 12.28 4.26
CA LEU A 122 -20.34 13.31 5.05
C LEU A 122 -21.20 12.64 6.13
N LEU A 123 -20.83 12.84 7.40
CA LEU A 123 -21.69 12.51 8.52
C LEU A 123 -22.54 13.74 8.86
N ASP A 124 -23.84 13.65 8.59
CA ASP A 124 -24.83 14.69 8.88
C ASP A 124 -25.55 14.36 10.17
N TYR A 125 -25.30 15.10 11.25
CA TYR A 125 -25.99 14.94 12.52
C TYR A 125 -27.21 15.88 12.60
N TRP A 126 -28.43 15.31 12.60
CA TRP A 126 -29.67 16.03 12.31
C TRP A 126 -30.88 15.57 13.14
N ALA A 127 -32.07 16.14 12.88
CA ALA A 127 -33.34 15.64 13.40
C ALA A 127 -34.55 16.01 12.52
N THR A 128 -35.59 15.19 12.51
CA THR A 128 -36.84 15.40 11.75
C THR A 128 -37.59 16.68 12.12
N TRP A 129 -37.47 17.15 13.37
CA TRP A 129 -38.10 18.38 13.85
C TRP A 129 -37.21 19.62 13.66
N CYS A 130 -35.97 19.45 13.21
CA CYS A 130 -35.02 20.55 13.04
C CYS A 130 -35.26 21.28 11.72
N GLY A 131 -35.89 22.46 11.79
CA GLY A 131 -36.19 23.29 10.62
C GLY A 131 -34.96 23.60 9.74
N PRO A 132 -33.83 24.08 10.30
CA PRO A 132 -32.61 24.30 9.52
C PRO A 132 -32.07 23.03 8.85
N CYS A 133 -32.08 21.89 9.55
CA CYS A 133 -31.64 20.61 9.00
C CYS A 133 -32.46 20.24 7.76
N ARG A 134 -33.79 20.33 7.85
CA ARG A 134 -34.69 20.05 6.72
C ARG A 134 -34.46 20.96 5.51
N LYS A 135 -34.03 22.20 5.72
CA LYS A 135 -33.70 23.13 4.63
C LYS A 135 -32.42 22.73 3.89
N GLU A 136 -31.50 22.03 4.55
CA GLU A 136 -30.25 21.56 3.92
C GLU A 136 -30.42 20.24 3.16
N ILE A 137 -31.44 19.44 3.48
CA ILE A 137 -31.65 18.12 2.89
C ILE A 137 -31.61 18.14 1.34
N PRO A 138 -32.32 19.04 0.63
CA PRO A 138 -32.26 19.07 -0.84
C PRO A 138 -30.84 19.26 -1.38
N HIS A 139 -30.04 20.11 -0.73
CA HIS A 139 -28.64 20.34 -1.12
C HIS A 139 -27.76 19.11 -0.84
N VAL A 140 -27.98 18.42 0.29
CA VAL A 140 -27.26 17.17 0.59
C VAL A 140 -27.64 16.05 -0.39
N VAL A 141 -28.91 15.95 -0.78
CA VAL A 141 -29.39 15.00 -1.81
C VAL A 141 -28.73 15.29 -3.16
N GLU A 142 -28.75 16.54 -3.62
CA GLU A 142 -28.10 16.93 -4.88
C GLU A 142 -26.60 16.60 -4.87
N MET A 143 -25.89 16.93 -3.79
CA MET A 143 -24.47 16.60 -3.63
C MET A 143 -24.23 15.08 -3.64
N TYR A 144 -25.11 14.30 -3.00
CA TYR A 144 -25.03 12.85 -3.01
C TYR A 144 -25.21 12.28 -4.42
N GLU A 145 -26.28 12.64 -5.12
CA GLU A 145 -26.54 12.16 -6.49
C GLU A 145 -25.41 12.52 -7.46
N LYS A 146 -24.86 13.74 -7.35
CA LYS A 146 -23.75 14.21 -8.18
C LYS A 146 -22.44 13.43 -7.96
N ASN A 147 -22.18 12.97 -6.73
CA ASN A 147 -20.87 12.50 -6.33
C ASN A 147 -20.82 11.05 -5.82
N HIS A 148 -21.95 10.37 -5.63
CA HIS A 148 -22.01 9.00 -5.10
C HIS A 148 -21.14 8.03 -5.90
N ASP A 149 -21.29 8.03 -7.23
CA ASP A 149 -20.53 7.18 -8.15
C ASP A 149 -19.02 7.52 -8.18
N LYS A 150 -18.62 8.67 -7.64
CA LYS A 150 -17.21 9.09 -7.51
C LYS A 150 -16.58 8.68 -6.18
N GLY A 151 -17.30 7.88 -5.38
CA GLY A 151 -16.86 7.43 -4.06
C GLY A 151 -17.21 8.42 -2.95
N PHE A 152 -18.39 9.04 -3.01
CA PHE A 152 -18.95 9.85 -1.93
C PHE A 152 -20.11 9.14 -1.24
N GLU A 153 -20.21 9.27 0.08
CA GLU A 153 -21.34 8.79 0.86
C GLU A 153 -21.84 9.82 1.86
N VAL A 154 -23.11 9.69 2.21
CA VAL A 154 -23.73 10.44 3.30
C VAL A 154 -24.24 9.44 4.33
N LEU A 155 -23.92 9.67 5.60
CA LEU A 155 -24.51 9.00 6.75
C LEU A 155 -25.29 10.02 7.59
N GLY A 156 -26.62 9.96 7.50
CA GLY A 156 -27.51 10.78 8.31
C GLY A 156 -27.69 10.18 9.72
N VAL A 157 -27.13 10.82 10.73
CA VAL A 157 -27.28 10.42 12.14
C VAL A 157 -28.36 11.27 12.81
N HIS A 158 -29.51 10.67 13.07
CA HIS A 158 -30.60 11.34 13.76
C HIS A 158 -30.33 11.40 15.27
N SER A 159 -30.46 12.59 15.84
CA SER A 159 -30.32 12.82 17.29
C SER A 159 -31.32 12.04 18.14
N SER A 160 -31.10 11.97 19.45
CA SER A 160 -31.94 11.17 20.33
C SER A 160 -33.42 11.56 20.40
N ARG A 161 -33.76 12.84 20.22
CA ARG A 161 -35.15 13.29 20.34
C ARG A 161 -35.89 13.07 19.03
N GLY A 162 -36.90 12.21 19.03
CA GLY A 162 -37.86 12.09 17.92
C GLY A 162 -37.39 11.24 16.74
N PHE A 163 -36.40 10.37 16.95
CA PHE A 163 -35.89 9.47 15.91
C PHE A 163 -36.94 8.44 15.46
N GLU A 164 -37.98 8.21 16.26
CA GLU A 164 -39.08 7.28 15.94
C GLU A 164 -39.84 7.70 14.69
N LYS A 165 -39.78 8.99 14.32
CA LYS A 165 -40.37 9.54 13.09
C LYS A 165 -39.42 9.50 11.89
N MET A 166 -38.16 9.12 12.09
CA MET A 166 -37.15 9.06 11.03
C MET A 166 -37.55 8.12 9.88
N PRO A 167 -38.10 6.91 10.11
CA PRO A 167 -38.45 6.01 9.00
C PRO A 167 -39.51 6.59 8.06
N ASP A 168 -40.58 7.15 8.62
CA ASP A 168 -41.64 7.78 7.82
C ASP A 168 -41.10 9.00 7.08
N PHE A 169 -40.29 9.83 7.75
CA PHE A 169 -39.68 11.00 7.13
C PHE A 169 -38.73 10.65 5.97
N VAL A 170 -37.84 9.68 6.17
CA VAL A 170 -36.88 9.22 5.14
C VAL A 170 -37.63 8.66 3.93
N LYS A 171 -38.74 7.96 4.17
CA LYS A 171 -39.59 7.42 3.11
C LYS A 171 -40.35 8.51 2.37
N ASP A 172 -40.99 9.43 3.09
CA ASP A 172 -41.84 10.47 2.51
C ASP A 172 -41.04 11.51 1.71
N GLU A 173 -39.79 11.77 2.12
CA GLU A 173 -38.86 12.68 1.43
C GLU A 173 -37.94 11.91 0.44
N GLU A 174 -38.14 10.60 0.26
CA GLU A 174 -37.41 9.73 -0.67
C GLU A 174 -35.87 9.82 -0.57
N LEU A 175 -35.34 9.89 0.66
CA LEU A 175 -33.92 10.18 0.85
C LEU A 175 -33.02 8.99 0.44
N PRO A 176 -32.01 9.20 -0.44
CA PRO A 176 -31.33 8.12 -1.15
C PRO A 176 -30.11 7.52 -0.42
N TYR A 177 -29.73 8.05 0.74
CA TYR A 177 -28.52 7.67 1.47
C TYR A 177 -28.81 6.99 2.81
N SER A 178 -27.78 6.52 3.51
CA SER A 178 -27.94 5.71 4.73
C SER A 178 -28.27 6.55 5.96
N PHE A 179 -29.10 6.00 6.86
CA PHE A 179 -29.47 6.66 8.11
C PHE A 179 -29.34 5.73 9.31
N ALA A 180 -29.07 6.32 10.47
CA ALA A 180 -29.16 5.65 11.78
C ALA A 180 -29.59 6.66 12.86
N ALA A 181 -30.10 6.17 13.98
CA ALA A 181 -30.41 6.97 15.16
C ALA A 181 -29.34 6.81 16.24
N ASP A 182 -29.03 7.90 16.95
CA ASP A 182 -28.20 7.90 18.17
C ASP A 182 -29.08 8.19 19.41
N PRO A 183 -29.92 7.21 19.83
CA PRO A 183 -30.92 7.43 20.89
C PRO A 183 -30.28 7.71 22.25
N ASP A 184 -29.12 7.11 22.52
CA ASP A 184 -28.41 7.24 23.80
C ASP A 184 -27.35 8.37 23.78
N ARG A 185 -27.23 9.09 22.64
CA ARG A 185 -26.25 10.16 22.40
C ARG A 185 -24.80 9.73 22.61
N VAL A 186 -24.46 8.48 22.33
CA VAL A 186 -23.09 7.98 22.53
C VAL A 186 -22.16 8.67 21.54
N LEU A 187 -22.43 8.51 20.24
CA LEU A 187 -21.64 9.12 19.18
C LEU A 187 -21.68 10.66 19.24
N GLY A 188 -22.86 11.24 19.45
CA GLY A 188 -23.04 12.68 19.57
C GLY A 188 -22.25 13.28 20.74
N THR A 189 -22.04 12.54 21.83
CA THR A 189 -21.19 12.97 22.95
C THR A 189 -19.71 12.91 22.59
N GLU A 190 -19.26 11.82 21.98
CA GLU A 190 -17.86 11.67 21.54
C GLU A 190 -17.46 12.70 20.47
N LEU A 191 -18.36 12.99 19.54
CA LEU A 191 -18.19 14.03 18.52
C LEU A 191 -18.39 15.46 19.06
N GLY A 192 -18.80 15.63 20.32
CA GLY A 192 -19.04 16.94 20.92
C GLY A 192 -20.20 17.72 20.31
N VAL A 193 -21.22 17.03 19.79
CA VAL A 193 -22.38 17.66 19.13
C VAL A 193 -23.27 18.35 20.16
N LYS A 194 -23.31 19.70 20.11
CA LYS A 194 -24.16 20.55 20.97
C LYS A 194 -25.31 21.22 20.23
N PHE A 195 -25.32 21.16 18.90
CA PHE A 195 -26.37 21.72 18.04
C PHE A 195 -26.56 20.86 16.81
N ILE A 196 -27.64 21.12 16.06
CA ILE A 196 -27.91 20.50 14.76
C ILE A 196 -28.44 21.56 13.78
N PRO A 197 -28.16 21.45 12.46
CA PRO A 197 -27.35 20.40 11.84
C PRO A 197 -25.87 20.56 12.19
N CYS A 198 -25.14 19.45 12.32
CA CYS A 198 -23.70 19.45 12.56
C CYS A 198 -23.03 18.44 11.63
N TYR A 199 -22.05 18.89 10.84
CA TYR A 199 -21.45 18.11 9.78
C TYR A 199 -20.02 17.71 10.12
N PHE A 200 -19.65 16.49 9.76
CA PHE A 200 -18.28 15.98 9.83
C PHE A 200 -17.91 15.38 8.49
N VAL A 201 -16.72 15.70 7.99
CA VAL A 201 -16.23 15.18 6.71
C VAL A 201 -15.03 14.29 6.95
N ILE A 202 -15.16 13.04 6.53
CA ILE A 202 -14.18 11.98 6.66
C ILE A 202 -13.63 11.67 5.27
N ASP A 203 -12.31 11.57 5.12
CA ASP A 203 -11.70 11.22 3.84
C ASP A 203 -11.76 9.73 3.53
N ARG A 204 -11.27 9.37 2.34
CA ARG A 204 -11.19 7.98 1.85
C ARG A 204 -10.40 7.03 2.77
N ASN A 205 -9.59 7.57 3.70
CA ASN A 205 -8.78 6.80 4.63
C ASN A 205 -9.48 6.54 5.96
N GLY A 206 -10.69 7.08 6.14
CA GLY A 206 -11.39 7.06 7.42
C GLY A 206 -10.81 8.09 8.41
N ILE A 207 -10.12 9.13 7.94
CA ILE A 207 -9.58 10.19 8.79
C ILE A 207 -10.56 11.37 8.82
N MET A 208 -10.84 11.88 10.02
CA MET A 208 -11.62 13.10 10.22
C MET A 208 -10.87 14.30 9.63
N ARG A 209 -11.34 14.86 8.52
CA ARG A 209 -10.72 16.03 7.88
C ARG A 209 -11.28 17.34 8.41
N VAL A 210 -12.60 17.38 8.58
CA VAL A 210 -13.29 18.56 9.08
C VAL A 210 -14.32 18.12 10.10
N ALA A 211 -14.16 18.56 11.35
CA ALA A 211 -15.14 18.37 12.41
C ALA A 211 -15.88 19.69 12.66
N GLY A 212 -17.21 19.66 12.60
CA GLY A 212 -18.01 20.89 12.62
C GLY A 212 -17.81 21.71 11.35
N ALA A 213 -18.11 21.10 10.20
CA ALA A 213 -17.92 21.73 8.90
C ALA A 213 -18.88 22.93 8.70
N ASN A 214 -18.38 23.95 8.01
CA ASN A 214 -19.16 25.08 7.56
C ASN A 214 -20.13 24.61 6.47
N ARG A 215 -21.44 24.80 6.70
CA ARG A 215 -22.50 24.38 5.78
C ARG A 215 -22.35 24.95 4.37
N GLU A 216 -21.84 26.17 4.23
CA GLU A 216 -21.67 26.83 2.93
C GLU A 216 -20.49 26.27 2.14
N LYS A 217 -19.64 25.46 2.77
CA LYS A 217 -18.43 24.88 2.20
C LYS A 217 -18.51 23.38 1.96
N LEU A 218 -19.63 22.72 2.26
CA LEU A 218 -19.73 21.26 2.18
C LEU A 218 -19.37 20.72 0.80
N GLU A 219 -19.91 21.30 -0.27
CA GLU A 219 -19.62 20.86 -1.64
C GLU A 219 -18.14 21.08 -1.99
N GLU A 220 -17.57 22.23 -1.62
CA GLU A 220 -16.15 22.54 -1.83
C GLU A 220 -15.23 21.54 -1.11
N ILE A 221 -15.55 21.21 0.14
CA ILE A 221 -14.80 20.23 0.93
C ILE A 221 -14.89 18.85 0.25
N VAL A 222 -16.09 18.40 -0.09
CA VAL A 222 -16.30 17.08 -0.71
C VAL A 222 -15.61 16.99 -2.07
N ASP A 223 -15.77 17.99 -2.93
CA ASP A 223 -15.12 18.00 -4.25
C ASP A 223 -13.59 18.03 -4.12
N ALA A 224 -13.04 18.78 -3.17
CA ALA A 224 -11.60 18.78 -2.88
C ALA A 224 -11.11 17.39 -2.44
N LEU A 225 -11.80 16.74 -1.50
CA LEU A 225 -11.43 15.41 -1.01
C LEU A 225 -11.62 14.30 -2.06
N LEU A 226 -12.60 14.44 -2.97
CA LEU A 226 -12.79 13.51 -4.07
C LEU A 226 -11.71 13.66 -5.15
N ALA A 227 -11.20 14.88 -5.34
CA ALA A 227 -10.11 15.21 -6.25
C ALA A 227 -8.73 14.81 -5.72
N GLU A 228 -8.57 14.65 -4.40
CA GLU A 228 -7.38 14.02 -3.84
C GLU A 228 -7.21 12.63 -4.47
N PRO A 229 -5.99 12.28 -4.94
CA PRO A 229 -5.73 10.92 -5.39
C PRO A 229 -6.13 9.99 -4.27
N ALA A 230 -6.91 8.93 -4.56
CA ALA A 230 -7.17 7.88 -3.60
C ALA A 230 -5.81 7.46 -3.01
N SER A 231 -5.58 7.83 -1.76
CA SER A 231 -4.22 8.23 -1.39
C SER A 231 -3.25 7.07 -1.43
N ALA A 232 -2.06 7.41 -1.91
CA ALA A 232 -0.82 6.76 -1.58
C ALA A 232 -0.57 6.84 -0.05
N GLY A 233 -1.32 6.05 0.73
CA GLY A 233 -1.17 5.97 2.19
C GLY A 233 -2.46 6.13 2.97
N GLY A 234 -3.42 5.20 2.84
CA GLY A 234 -4.52 5.10 3.77
C GLY A 234 -5.72 4.36 3.18
N ASN A 235 -6.64 3.95 4.06
CA ASN A 235 -7.59 2.84 3.92
C ASN A 235 -8.63 2.92 2.77
N ASP A 236 -8.19 2.91 1.51
CA ASP A 236 -9.01 2.60 0.32
C ASP A 236 -9.41 1.11 0.20
N GLY A 237 -9.06 0.33 1.23
CA GLY A 237 -9.22 -1.12 1.30
C GLY A 237 -8.08 -1.89 0.63
N TRP A 238 -7.09 -1.21 0.05
CA TRP A 238 -5.84 -1.79 -0.43
C TRP A 238 -4.74 -1.63 0.63
N PRO A 239 -3.58 -2.31 0.51
CA PRO A 239 -2.49 -2.15 1.47
C PRO A 239 -2.08 -0.69 1.62
N ALA A 240 -1.93 -0.25 2.86
CA ALA A 240 -1.46 1.09 3.15
C ALA A 240 -0.12 1.33 2.45
N HIS A 241 0.06 2.50 1.82
CA HIS A 241 1.41 2.87 1.38
C HIS A 241 2.25 3.15 2.62
N VAL A 242 3.11 2.21 2.96
CA VAL A 242 4.17 2.47 3.91
C VAL A 242 5.18 3.38 3.23
N GLU A 243 5.48 4.51 3.87
CA GLU A 243 6.55 5.39 3.42
C GLU A 243 7.88 4.66 3.64
N LYS A 244 8.53 4.29 2.54
CA LYS A 244 9.72 3.44 2.54
C LYS A 244 10.59 3.77 1.34
N ASN A 245 11.87 3.42 1.40
CA ASN A 245 12.74 3.60 0.24
C ASN A 245 12.46 2.51 -0.80
N LEU A 246 11.80 2.89 -1.90
CA LEU A 246 11.48 1.96 -2.98
C LEU A 246 12.69 1.62 -3.85
N TYR A 247 13.77 2.41 -3.82
CA TYR A 247 14.84 2.35 -4.81
C TYR A 247 14.32 2.40 -6.26
N ALA A 248 13.17 3.04 -6.47
CA ALA A 248 12.47 3.14 -7.74
C ALA A 248 11.59 4.39 -7.76
N ASN A 249 11.02 4.73 -8.91
CA ASN A 249 9.92 5.69 -8.97
C ASN A 249 8.68 5.07 -8.30
N ASP A 250 7.93 5.87 -7.54
CA ASP A 250 6.71 5.38 -6.89
C ASP A 250 5.55 5.29 -7.88
N PHE A 251 5.20 4.06 -8.24
CA PHE A 251 4.10 3.71 -9.11
C PHE A 251 2.89 3.15 -8.36
N ARG A 252 2.96 3.04 -7.03
CA ARG A 252 1.83 2.57 -6.25
C ARG A 252 0.65 3.53 -6.40
N GLY A 253 -0.55 2.98 -6.58
CA GLY A 253 -1.77 3.70 -6.95
C GLY A 253 -1.86 4.10 -8.43
N LYS A 254 -0.84 3.85 -9.26
CA LYS A 254 -0.83 4.16 -10.70
C LYS A 254 -0.90 2.89 -11.54
N LYS A 255 -1.32 3.04 -12.80
CA LYS A 255 -1.25 1.94 -13.78
C LYS A 255 0.21 1.50 -13.96
N ALA A 256 0.44 0.19 -13.96
CA ALA A 256 1.72 -0.38 -14.29
C ALA A 256 2.08 -0.03 -15.75
N PRO A 257 3.37 0.22 -16.05
CA PRO A 257 3.82 0.32 -17.43
C PRO A 257 3.59 -1.01 -18.16
N GLU A 258 3.59 -0.96 -19.49
CA GLU A 258 3.46 -2.18 -20.30
C GLU A 258 4.64 -3.12 -19.99
N LEU A 259 4.31 -4.39 -19.69
CA LEU A 259 5.34 -5.39 -19.44
C LEU A 259 6.02 -5.78 -20.75
N VAL A 260 7.27 -5.35 -20.92
CA VAL A 260 8.07 -5.72 -22.08
C VAL A 260 8.84 -7.00 -21.79
N VAL A 261 8.53 -8.07 -22.53
CA VAL A 261 9.23 -9.36 -22.47
C VAL A 261 10.00 -9.59 -23.77
N GLU A 262 11.30 -9.84 -23.65
CA GLU A 262 12.11 -10.27 -24.80
C GLU A 262 11.92 -11.77 -25.06
N GLU A 263 11.97 -12.58 -23.99
CA GLU A 263 11.78 -14.01 -24.08
C GLU A 263 11.10 -14.58 -22.83
N TRP A 264 10.18 -15.52 -23.02
CA TRP A 264 9.64 -16.35 -21.95
C TRP A 264 10.43 -17.67 -21.87
N LEU A 265 10.95 -18.00 -20.69
CA LEU A 265 11.69 -19.25 -20.44
C LEU A 265 10.78 -20.39 -19.95
N THR A 266 9.56 -20.04 -19.58
CA THR A 266 8.43 -20.94 -19.29
C THR A 266 7.27 -20.58 -20.21
N ASP A 267 6.15 -21.31 -20.13
CA ASP A 267 4.94 -20.85 -20.81
C ASP A 267 4.52 -19.46 -20.30
N LYS A 268 4.03 -18.62 -21.21
CA LYS A 268 3.42 -17.34 -20.85
C LYS A 268 2.19 -17.61 -20.00
N PRO A 269 2.11 -17.07 -18.78
CA PRO A 269 0.98 -17.34 -17.90
C PRO A 269 -0.29 -16.58 -18.35
N ASP A 270 -1.45 -17.19 -18.10
CA ASP A 270 -2.74 -16.50 -18.21
C ASP A 270 -2.98 -15.63 -16.97
N THR A 271 -3.05 -14.32 -17.19
CA THR A 271 -3.26 -13.31 -16.15
C THR A 271 -4.72 -12.85 -16.05
N THR A 272 -5.62 -13.40 -16.87
CA THR A 272 -7.01 -12.94 -16.96
C THR A 272 -7.76 -13.11 -15.64
N GLY A 273 -8.19 -11.99 -15.05
CA GLY A 273 -8.91 -11.98 -13.76
C GLY A 273 -8.05 -12.44 -12.57
N LYS A 274 -6.73 -12.34 -12.68
CA LYS A 274 -5.78 -12.63 -11.60
C LYS A 274 -4.93 -11.40 -11.27
N VAL A 275 -4.57 -11.26 -9.99
CA VAL A 275 -3.54 -10.34 -9.54
C VAL A 275 -2.20 -10.78 -10.14
N VAL A 276 -1.33 -9.84 -10.51
CA VAL A 276 -0.01 -10.16 -11.08
C VAL A 276 1.08 -9.62 -10.17
N MET A 277 2.00 -10.49 -9.77
CA MET A 277 3.24 -10.12 -9.09
C MET A 277 4.39 -10.21 -10.10
N ILE A 278 5.22 -9.17 -10.18
CA ILE A 278 6.47 -9.20 -10.94
C ILE A 278 7.64 -9.10 -9.96
N ASP A 279 8.52 -10.09 -9.98
CA ASP A 279 9.77 -10.14 -9.21
C ASP A 279 10.94 -9.79 -10.13
N PHE A 280 11.49 -8.59 -10.01
CA PHE A 280 12.69 -8.16 -10.73
C PHE A 280 13.94 -8.67 -10.03
N TRP A 281 14.68 -9.55 -10.70
CA TRP A 281 15.79 -10.29 -10.10
C TRP A 281 16.96 -10.52 -11.05
N ALA A 282 18.07 -11.06 -10.53
CA ALA A 282 19.23 -11.45 -11.35
C ALA A 282 20.00 -12.65 -10.77
N THR A 283 20.68 -13.42 -11.61
CA THR A 283 21.43 -14.64 -11.22
C THR A 283 22.57 -14.38 -10.23
N TRP A 284 23.17 -13.20 -10.33
CA TRP A 284 24.25 -12.73 -9.46
C TRP A 284 23.75 -12.09 -8.16
N CYS A 285 22.46 -11.79 -8.04
CA CYS A 285 21.87 -11.11 -6.90
C CYS A 285 21.68 -12.05 -5.70
N GLY A 286 22.52 -11.91 -4.67
CA GLY A 286 22.45 -12.70 -3.44
C GLY A 286 21.09 -12.63 -2.72
N PRO A 287 20.57 -11.42 -2.41
CA PRO A 287 19.26 -11.26 -1.78
C PRO A 287 18.10 -11.84 -2.61
N CYS A 288 18.13 -11.69 -3.95
CA CYS A 288 17.11 -12.25 -4.83
C CYS A 288 17.04 -13.78 -4.68
N LYS A 289 18.20 -14.45 -4.66
CA LYS A 289 18.26 -15.91 -4.47
C LYS A 289 17.68 -16.36 -3.13
N LYS A 290 17.78 -15.54 -2.08
CA LYS A 290 17.17 -15.82 -0.78
C LYS A 290 15.65 -15.64 -0.77
N LEU A 291 15.12 -14.81 -1.67
CA LEU A 291 13.69 -14.54 -1.81
C LEU A 291 12.96 -15.67 -2.59
N ILE A 292 13.64 -16.38 -3.48
CA ILE A 292 13.04 -17.42 -4.35
C ILE A 292 12.13 -18.42 -3.60
N PRO A 293 12.54 -19.01 -2.45
CA PRO A 293 11.66 -19.93 -1.71
C PRO A 293 10.35 -19.28 -1.24
N GLU A 294 10.41 -18.03 -0.76
CA GLU A 294 9.23 -17.30 -0.29
C GLU A 294 8.29 -16.95 -1.45
N VAL A 295 8.85 -16.63 -2.63
CA VAL A 295 8.05 -16.39 -3.85
C VAL A 295 7.43 -17.67 -4.39
N ASN A 296 8.13 -18.81 -4.31
CA ASN A 296 7.55 -20.12 -4.62
C ASN A 296 6.35 -20.43 -3.72
N GLU A 297 6.45 -20.14 -2.41
CA GLU A 297 5.36 -20.30 -1.47
C GLU A 297 4.17 -19.38 -1.80
N PHE A 298 4.41 -18.11 -2.13
CA PHE A 298 3.34 -17.19 -2.55
C PHE A 298 2.65 -17.65 -3.83
N GLN A 299 3.40 -18.08 -4.84
CA GLN A 299 2.84 -18.62 -6.07
C GLN A 299 1.96 -19.84 -5.80
N GLU A 300 2.42 -20.78 -4.99
CA GLU A 300 1.65 -22.00 -4.69
C GLU A 300 0.40 -21.68 -3.85
N HIS A 301 0.54 -20.82 -2.84
CA HIS A 301 -0.56 -20.46 -1.94
C HIS A 301 -1.67 -19.69 -2.66
N PHE A 302 -1.33 -18.83 -3.62
CA PHE A 302 -2.28 -17.95 -4.30
C PHE A 302 -2.53 -18.31 -5.78
N LYS A 303 -2.07 -19.46 -6.29
CA LYS A 303 -2.10 -19.84 -7.73
C LYS A 303 -3.44 -19.67 -8.47
N ASN A 304 -4.54 -19.77 -7.74
CA ASN A 304 -5.88 -19.63 -8.30
C ASN A 304 -6.23 -18.16 -8.62
N ASP A 305 -5.66 -17.21 -7.88
CA ASP A 305 -6.05 -15.80 -7.91
C ASP A 305 -4.90 -14.83 -8.18
N MET A 306 -3.66 -15.33 -8.13
CA MET A 306 -2.45 -14.59 -8.46
C MET A 306 -1.54 -15.38 -9.39
N VAL A 307 -0.81 -14.66 -10.24
CA VAL A 307 0.31 -15.16 -11.04
C VAL A 307 1.56 -14.39 -10.67
N VAL A 308 2.66 -15.10 -10.46
CA VAL A 308 3.99 -14.51 -10.31
C VAL A 308 4.78 -14.65 -11.61
N ILE A 309 5.44 -13.57 -12.01
CA ILE A 309 6.37 -13.50 -13.14
C ILE A 309 7.72 -13.03 -12.61
N GLY A 310 8.75 -13.88 -12.70
CA GLY A 310 10.13 -13.47 -12.50
C GLY A 310 10.64 -12.77 -13.75
N MET A 311 11.16 -11.55 -13.60
CA MET A 311 11.74 -10.76 -14.68
C MET A 311 13.24 -10.56 -14.43
N SER A 312 14.07 -11.20 -15.26
CA SER A 312 15.51 -11.01 -15.23
C SER A 312 15.99 -10.08 -16.33
N SER A 313 16.94 -9.21 -15.99
CA SER A 313 17.71 -8.40 -16.94
C SER A 313 19.18 -8.81 -17.02
N ASP A 314 19.49 -10.09 -16.74
CA ASP A 314 20.83 -10.63 -16.95
C ASP A 314 21.28 -10.41 -18.41
N SER A 315 22.58 -10.22 -18.60
CA SER A 315 23.15 -9.82 -19.90
C SER A 315 22.89 -10.81 -21.03
N THR A 316 22.56 -12.07 -20.71
CA THR A 316 22.22 -13.12 -21.68
C THR A 316 21.14 -14.03 -21.12
N VAL A 317 20.25 -14.50 -22.00
CA VAL A 317 19.18 -15.45 -21.65
C VAL A 317 19.73 -16.77 -21.10
N ASP A 318 20.84 -17.26 -21.66
CA ASP A 318 21.44 -18.55 -21.28
C ASP A 318 21.90 -18.59 -19.82
N LYS A 319 22.36 -17.45 -19.26
CA LYS A 319 22.71 -17.36 -17.84
C LYS A 319 21.50 -17.68 -16.95
N VAL A 320 20.33 -17.16 -17.33
CA VAL A 320 19.08 -17.38 -16.59
C VAL A 320 18.65 -18.84 -16.72
N ARG A 321 18.67 -19.40 -17.93
CA ARG A 321 18.36 -20.83 -18.15
C ARG A 321 19.27 -21.76 -17.33
N ASP A 322 20.57 -21.51 -17.34
CA ASP A 322 21.54 -22.32 -16.59
C ASP A 322 21.38 -22.19 -15.07
N PHE A 323 20.95 -21.02 -14.60
CA PHE A 323 20.59 -20.82 -13.21
C PHE A 323 19.33 -21.62 -12.82
N MET A 324 18.28 -21.59 -13.65
CA MET A 324 17.03 -22.32 -13.43
C MET A 324 17.19 -23.84 -13.41
N LYS A 325 18.17 -24.40 -14.14
CA LYS A 325 18.49 -25.84 -14.06
C LYS A 325 18.95 -26.28 -12.65
N LYS A 326 19.44 -25.35 -11.84
CA LYS A 326 20.04 -25.60 -10.52
C LYS A 326 19.18 -25.05 -9.37
N THR A 327 18.16 -24.28 -9.67
CA THR A 327 17.34 -23.57 -8.68
C THR A 327 15.88 -23.74 -9.04
N GLU A 328 15.11 -24.31 -8.12
CA GLU A 328 13.69 -24.54 -8.33
C GLU A 328 12.91 -23.22 -8.23
N MET A 329 12.29 -22.82 -9.34
CA MET A 329 11.43 -21.64 -9.44
C MET A 329 10.08 -22.09 -9.99
N HIS A 330 9.04 -22.01 -9.18
CA HIS A 330 7.70 -22.57 -9.48
C HIS A 330 6.75 -21.55 -10.12
N TYR A 331 7.31 -20.47 -10.67
CA TYR A 331 6.59 -19.34 -11.24
C TYR A 331 7.18 -18.98 -12.60
N ALA A 332 6.37 -18.29 -13.42
CA ALA A 332 6.74 -18.00 -14.80
C ALA A 332 8.02 -17.16 -14.86
N GLN A 333 8.90 -17.45 -15.81
CA GLN A 333 10.16 -16.73 -15.98
C GLN A 333 10.21 -16.02 -17.33
N ALA A 334 10.53 -14.73 -17.28
CA ALA A 334 10.71 -13.86 -18.42
C ALA A 334 12.09 -13.19 -18.35
N VAL A 335 12.63 -12.87 -19.52
CA VAL A 335 13.86 -12.12 -19.67
C VAL A 335 13.59 -10.86 -20.48
N ASP A 336 14.21 -9.76 -20.05
CA ASP A 336 14.34 -8.52 -20.81
C ASP A 336 15.75 -7.98 -20.62
N THR A 337 16.66 -8.37 -21.53
CA THR A 337 18.10 -8.03 -21.43
C THR A 337 18.37 -6.53 -21.50
N LYS A 338 17.40 -5.76 -22.01
CA LYS A 338 17.45 -4.29 -22.12
C LYS A 338 16.86 -3.56 -20.91
N ALA A 339 16.33 -4.31 -19.93
CA ALA A 339 15.74 -3.79 -18.70
C ALA A 339 14.70 -2.67 -18.94
N ARG A 340 13.92 -2.72 -20.03
CA ARG A 340 13.01 -1.65 -20.47
C ARG A 340 11.96 -1.35 -19.41
N THR A 341 11.25 -2.38 -18.95
CA THR A 341 10.24 -2.24 -17.89
C THR A 341 10.88 -1.75 -16.57
N SER A 342 12.08 -2.25 -16.25
CA SER A 342 12.82 -1.86 -15.04
C SER A 342 13.28 -0.40 -15.09
N HIS A 343 13.73 0.09 -16.24
CA HIS A 343 14.13 1.47 -16.46
C HIS A 343 12.95 2.43 -16.38
N GLU A 344 11.79 2.05 -16.93
CA GLU A 344 10.56 2.86 -16.86
C GLU A 344 10.06 3.01 -15.42
N LEU A 345 10.09 1.92 -14.65
CA LEU A 345 9.83 1.95 -13.20
C LEU A 345 10.94 2.65 -12.40
N GLY A 346 12.07 2.97 -13.02
CA GLY A 346 13.22 3.62 -12.39
C GLY A 346 13.91 2.76 -11.32
N ILE A 347 13.83 1.44 -11.42
CA ILE A 347 14.39 0.50 -10.43
C ILE A 347 15.92 0.60 -10.40
N LYS A 348 16.45 0.84 -9.19
CA LYS A 348 17.89 0.99 -8.89
C LYS A 348 18.41 -0.08 -7.92
N GLY A 349 17.53 -0.91 -7.36
CA GLY A 349 17.87 -1.98 -6.42
C GLY A 349 17.01 -3.21 -6.66
N ILE A 350 17.59 -4.40 -6.51
CA ILE A 350 16.90 -5.69 -6.61
C ILE A 350 17.23 -6.58 -5.38
N PRO A 351 16.33 -7.51 -4.97
CA PRO A 351 15.02 -7.79 -5.56
C PRO A 351 14.06 -6.62 -5.44
N HIS A 352 13.28 -6.40 -6.50
CA HIS A 352 12.22 -5.40 -6.50
C HIS A 352 10.94 -6.08 -6.94
N VAL A 353 9.89 -6.00 -6.13
CA VAL A 353 8.61 -6.60 -6.44
C VAL A 353 7.58 -5.51 -6.70
N VAL A 354 6.74 -5.73 -7.72
CA VAL A 354 5.48 -4.99 -7.91
C VAL A 354 4.32 -5.97 -7.89
N ILE A 355 3.22 -5.61 -7.26
CA ILE A 355 1.97 -6.37 -7.28
C ILE A 355 0.90 -5.46 -7.87
N MET A 356 0.29 -5.90 -8.96
CA MET A 356 -0.78 -5.17 -9.66
C MET A 356 -2.11 -5.91 -9.58
N SER A 357 -3.18 -5.15 -9.34
CA SER A 357 -4.55 -5.63 -9.42
C SER A 357 -4.96 -5.93 -10.87
N THR A 358 -6.12 -6.54 -11.07
CA THR A 358 -6.66 -6.93 -12.39
C THR A 358 -6.99 -5.74 -13.29
N ASP A 359 -7.17 -4.56 -12.70
CA ASP A 359 -7.24 -3.29 -13.42
C ASP A 359 -5.85 -2.78 -13.87
N GLY A 360 -4.75 -3.45 -13.53
CA GLY A 360 -3.38 -3.06 -13.86
C GLY A 360 -2.82 -1.93 -12.98
N VAL A 361 -3.48 -1.57 -11.87
CA VAL A 361 -2.93 -0.59 -10.90
C VAL A 361 -1.96 -1.29 -9.95
N ILE A 362 -0.80 -0.70 -9.70
CA ILE A 362 0.18 -1.22 -8.74
C ILE A 362 -0.34 -0.96 -7.31
N ARG A 363 -0.60 -2.03 -6.57
CA ARG A 363 -1.12 -2.01 -5.19
C ARG A 363 -0.01 -2.21 -4.14
N TRP A 364 1.13 -2.75 -4.54
CA TRP A 364 2.32 -2.84 -3.70
C TRP A 364 3.59 -2.75 -4.54
N GLN A 365 4.63 -2.09 -4.01
CA GLN A 365 5.94 -1.95 -4.66
C GLN A 365 7.06 -1.94 -3.61
N GLY A 366 8.22 -2.50 -3.93
CA GLY A 366 9.46 -2.25 -3.17
C GLY A 366 10.34 -3.47 -2.98
N PHE A 367 11.26 -3.36 -2.01
CA PHE A 367 12.18 -4.43 -1.61
C PHE A 367 11.50 -5.38 -0.61
N PRO A 368 11.19 -6.63 -1.00
CA PRO A 368 10.32 -7.52 -0.23
C PRO A 368 10.94 -8.03 1.08
N LEU A 369 12.26 -7.96 1.23
CA LEU A 369 12.99 -8.37 2.43
C LEU A 369 13.35 -7.18 3.35
N SER A 370 12.71 -6.01 3.18
CA SER A 370 13.05 -4.82 3.96
C SER A 370 12.48 -4.89 5.37
N ASP A 371 13.18 -4.30 6.33
CA ASP A 371 12.67 -4.14 7.71
C ASP A 371 11.58 -3.04 7.79
N GLU A 372 11.54 -2.13 6.82
CA GLU A 372 10.56 -1.04 6.71
C GLU A 372 9.16 -1.59 6.38
N GLU A 373 9.09 -2.51 5.41
CA GLU A 373 7.86 -3.23 5.06
C GLU A 373 8.21 -4.53 4.34
N LYS A 374 8.33 -5.62 5.12
CA LYS A 374 8.48 -6.96 4.56
C LYS A 374 7.21 -7.34 3.79
N LEU A 375 7.36 -7.90 2.59
CA LEU A 375 6.22 -8.46 1.87
C LEU A 375 5.77 -9.76 2.56
N THR A 376 4.47 -9.88 2.85
CA THR A 376 3.88 -11.03 3.53
C THR A 376 2.69 -11.60 2.77
N ALA A 377 2.32 -12.84 3.10
CA ALA A 377 1.10 -13.46 2.58
C ALA A 377 -0.16 -12.65 2.94
N ASP A 378 -0.21 -12.00 4.10
CA ASP A 378 -1.37 -11.19 4.51
C ASP A 378 -1.55 -9.94 3.61
N ILE A 379 -0.44 -9.28 3.24
CA ILE A 379 -0.47 -8.17 2.28
C ILE A 379 -1.01 -8.67 0.93
N ILE A 380 -0.48 -9.77 0.40
CA ILE A 380 -0.91 -10.34 -0.88
C ILE A 380 -2.39 -10.74 -0.82
N LYS A 381 -2.81 -11.42 0.25
CA LYS A 381 -4.19 -11.83 0.49
C LYS A 381 -5.13 -10.63 0.50
N SER A 382 -4.76 -9.54 1.18
CA SER A 382 -5.59 -8.33 1.23
C SER A 382 -5.81 -7.72 -0.17
N ILE A 383 -4.79 -7.73 -1.04
CA ILE A 383 -4.91 -7.28 -2.44
C ILE A 383 -5.88 -8.19 -3.19
N ILE A 384 -5.70 -9.51 -3.11
CA ILE A 384 -6.52 -10.49 -3.83
C ILE A 384 -7.99 -10.45 -3.40
N GLU A 385 -8.27 -10.36 -2.10
CA GLU A 385 -9.64 -10.35 -1.57
C GLU A 385 -10.39 -9.07 -1.94
N ARG A 386 -9.68 -7.96 -2.15
CA ARG A 386 -10.27 -6.68 -2.55
C ARG A 386 -10.47 -6.53 -4.05
N ASP A 387 -9.73 -7.30 -4.85
CA ASP A 387 -9.70 -7.18 -6.29
C ASP A 387 -11.06 -7.50 -6.96
N PRO A 388 -11.73 -6.52 -7.61
CA PRO A 388 -13.03 -6.74 -8.23
C PRO A 388 -12.99 -7.74 -9.38
N GLY A 389 -11.89 -7.80 -10.14
CA GLY A 389 -11.73 -8.73 -11.24
C GLY A 389 -11.57 -10.17 -10.76
N VAL A 390 -10.84 -10.38 -9.65
CA VAL A 390 -10.78 -11.69 -8.97
C VAL A 390 -12.16 -12.10 -8.48
N ALA A 391 -12.88 -11.20 -7.81
CA ALA A 391 -14.23 -11.47 -7.31
C ALA A 391 -15.21 -11.81 -8.45
N ALA A 392 -15.16 -11.06 -9.56
CA ALA A 392 -15.98 -11.31 -10.74
C ALA A 392 -15.66 -12.67 -11.38
N ARG A 393 -14.38 -13.02 -11.54
CA ARG A 393 -13.96 -14.33 -12.07
C ARG A 393 -14.44 -15.47 -11.18
N ARG A 394 -14.22 -15.40 -9.87
CA ARG A 394 -14.67 -16.41 -8.90
C ARG A 394 -16.19 -16.63 -8.98
N LYS A 395 -16.99 -15.56 -9.09
CA LYS A 395 -18.45 -15.65 -9.27
C LYS A 395 -18.81 -16.35 -10.58
N ALA A 396 -18.15 -16.01 -11.69
CA ALA A 396 -18.39 -16.65 -12.98
C ALA A 396 -18.04 -18.15 -12.96
N GLU A 397 -16.95 -18.54 -12.32
CA GLU A 397 -16.56 -19.94 -12.14
C GLU A 397 -17.57 -20.73 -11.30
N GLN A 398 -18.06 -20.13 -10.21
CA GLN A 398 -19.10 -20.75 -9.37
C GLN A 398 -20.42 -20.95 -10.13
N ALA A 399 -20.83 -19.98 -10.94
CA ALA A 399 -22.03 -20.09 -11.78
C ALA A 399 -21.90 -21.24 -12.79
N LYS A 400 -20.74 -21.37 -13.45
CA LYS A 400 -20.47 -22.48 -14.38
C LYS A 400 -20.52 -23.85 -13.69
N LYS A 401 -19.98 -23.98 -12.47
CA LYS A 401 -20.01 -25.23 -11.70
C LYS A 401 -21.43 -25.65 -11.33
N LYS A 402 -22.30 -24.70 -10.94
CA LYS A 402 -23.71 -24.98 -10.61
C LYS A 402 -24.50 -25.48 -11.83
N ASN A 403 -24.25 -24.93 -13.01
CA ASN A 403 -24.93 -25.34 -14.23
C ASN A 403 -24.51 -26.75 -14.69
N ASN A 404 -23.24 -27.12 -14.49
CA ASN A 404 -22.74 -28.46 -14.83
C ASN A 404 -23.10 -29.55 -13.82
N SER A 405 -23.63 -29.22 -12.65
CA SER A 405 -24.08 -30.21 -11.65
C SER A 405 -25.59 -30.48 -11.69
N GLN A 406 -26.33 -29.79 -12.56
CA GLN A 406 -27.78 -29.92 -12.74
C GLN A 406 -28.18 -30.54 -14.10
N GLY A 407 -27.21 -30.82 -14.97
CA GLY A 407 -27.36 -31.62 -16.19
C GLY A 407 -26.52 -32.87 -16.08
#